data_AF-A0A1E3NUZ3-F1
#
_entry.id   AF-A0A1E3NUZ3-F1
#
_cell.length_a   1.000
_cell.length_b   1.000
_cell.length_c   1.000
_cell.angle_alpha   90.00
_cell.angle_beta   90.00
_cell.angle_gamma   90.00
#
_symmetry.space_group_name_H-M   'P 1'
#
loop_
_entity.id
_entity.type
_entity.pdbx_description
1 polymer ?
#
loop_
_entity_poly.entity_id
_entity_poly.type
_entity_poly.pdbx_seq_one_letter_code
_entity_poly.pdbx_strand_id
1 'polypeptide(L)'
;MTQYPKVVVFDLDYTLWLANYIQKCWCDTHISPPIKAKSTKTLVDKYGFQISFYKDVEEIFKELKENNVYIVAASRTSAPALARKMLKSLHLNGEPAINHFDALEFGTFSKKNHIKSAMSSLDQEIELKHVILFDDELRNKDVETLGVQFAHIFDEDRGLTKQIFQNAIAKYNNRLST
;
A
#
# COMPACT_ATOMS: atom_id res chain seq x y z
N MET A 1 6.14 23.27 10.31
CA MET A 1 6.21 21.85 10.72
C MET A 1 5.43 21.05 9.69
N THR A 2 6.02 19.99 9.12
CA THR A 2 5.30 19.09 8.20
C THR A 2 4.21 18.36 8.95
N GLN A 3 2.97 18.46 8.50
CA GLN A 3 1.87 17.66 9.05
C GLN A 3 1.71 16.38 8.23
N TYR A 4 1.44 15.29 8.93
CA TYR A 4 1.13 14.00 8.30
C TYR A 4 -0.39 13.80 8.21
N PRO A 5 -0.87 13.07 7.19
CA PRO A 5 -2.24 12.58 7.17
C PRO A 5 -2.53 11.71 8.38
N LYS A 6 -3.81 11.60 8.75
CA LYS A 6 -4.23 10.70 9.83
C LYS A 6 -4.24 9.25 9.37
N VAL A 7 -4.48 9.03 8.07
CA VAL A 7 -4.49 7.70 7.46
C VAL A 7 -3.75 7.75 6.12
N VAL A 8 -2.89 6.75 5.90
CA VAL A 8 -2.37 6.41 4.58
C VAL A 8 -2.91 5.06 4.16
N VAL A 9 -3.49 5.02 2.97
CA VAL A 9 -4.00 3.82 2.33
C VAL A 9 -3.07 3.47 1.17
N PHE A 10 -2.62 2.22 1.13
CA PHE A 10 -1.80 1.69 0.05
C PHE A 10 -2.60 0.65 -0.75
N ASP A 11 -2.53 0.73 -2.09
CA ASP A 11 -2.67 -0.49 -2.89
C ASP A 11 -1.50 -1.45 -2.61
N LEU A 12 -1.55 -2.67 -3.14
CA LEU A 12 -0.51 -3.67 -2.95
C LEU A 12 0.30 -3.87 -4.22
N ASP A 13 -0.37 -4.21 -5.33
CA ASP A 13 0.29 -4.57 -6.57
C ASP A 13 0.84 -3.31 -7.25
N TYR A 14 2.09 -3.36 -7.69
CA TYR A 14 2.88 -2.20 -8.17
C TYR A 14 3.01 -1.01 -7.22
N THR A 15 2.44 -1.10 -6.03
CA THR A 15 2.53 -0.06 -5.01
C THR A 15 3.56 -0.44 -3.95
N LEU A 16 3.40 -1.58 -3.28
CA LEU A 16 4.29 -2.01 -2.20
C LEU A 16 5.33 -3.02 -2.66
N TRP A 17 4.96 -3.95 -3.53
CA TRP A 17 5.90 -4.95 -4.02
C TRP A 17 5.96 -4.99 -5.55
N LEU A 18 7.15 -5.34 -6.01
CA LEU A 18 7.41 -5.79 -7.36
C LEU A 18 7.64 -7.30 -7.31
N ALA A 19 7.29 -7.97 -8.38
CA ALA A 19 7.87 -9.26 -8.64
C ALA A 19 8.71 -9.18 -9.92
N ASN A 20 9.99 -9.49 -9.76
CA ASN A 20 11.12 -9.37 -10.70
C ASN A 20 11.06 -8.30 -11.81
N TYR A 21 12.15 -7.51 -11.87
CA TYR A 21 12.53 -6.39 -12.74
C TYR A 21 12.37 -6.54 -14.29
N ILE A 22 11.80 -7.65 -14.77
CA ILE A 22 11.64 -7.97 -16.20
C ILE A 22 10.17 -8.10 -16.59
N GLN A 23 9.24 -8.36 -15.65
CA GLN A 23 7.81 -8.47 -15.97
C GLN A 23 6.92 -7.96 -14.83
N LYS A 24 6.02 -7.04 -15.21
CA LYS A 24 4.84 -6.62 -14.47
C LYS A 24 4.17 -7.82 -13.73
N CYS A 25 3.96 -7.73 -12.41
CA CYS A 25 3.23 -8.73 -11.62
C CYS A 25 2.03 -8.18 -10.84
N TRP A 26 0.82 -8.61 -11.23
CA TRP A 26 -0.34 -8.72 -10.34
C TRP A 26 -0.30 -10.02 -9.54
N CYS A 27 -0.59 -9.96 -8.23
CA CYS A 27 -0.55 -11.12 -7.33
C CYS A 27 -1.46 -12.28 -7.78
N ASP A 28 -2.59 -11.99 -8.41
CA ASP A 28 -3.55 -12.99 -8.87
C ASP A 28 -3.25 -13.56 -10.27
N THR A 29 -2.31 -12.95 -11.00
CA THR A 29 -2.07 -13.28 -12.41
C THR A 29 -0.69 -13.92 -12.61
N HIS A 30 0.34 -13.45 -11.91
CA HIS A 30 1.74 -13.81 -12.25
C HIS A 30 2.45 -14.63 -11.17
N ILE A 31 1.83 -14.80 -9.99
CA ILE A 31 2.40 -15.64 -8.93
C ILE A 31 1.83 -17.05 -9.08
N SER A 32 2.70 -18.05 -9.22
CA SER A 32 2.30 -19.45 -9.24
C SER A 32 2.51 -20.12 -7.88
N PRO A 33 1.44 -20.41 -7.12
CA PRO A 33 1.56 -21.15 -5.88
C PRO A 33 2.22 -22.53 -6.09
N PRO A 34 2.93 -23.07 -5.07
CA PRO A 34 3.12 -22.50 -3.74
C PRO A 34 4.20 -21.42 -3.68
N ILE A 35 3.95 -20.36 -2.91
CA ILE A 35 4.99 -19.40 -2.50
C ILE A 35 5.74 -19.89 -1.25
N LYS A 36 7.06 -19.67 -1.23
CA LYS A 36 7.98 -19.99 -0.13
C LYS A 36 8.86 -18.77 0.18
N ALA A 37 9.18 -18.57 1.45
CA ALA A 37 10.16 -17.55 1.85
C ALA A 37 11.57 -18.03 1.49
N LYS A 38 12.28 -17.26 0.67
CA LYS A 38 13.73 -17.44 0.44
C LYS A 38 14.53 -16.68 1.49
N SER A 39 14.02 -15.53 1.93
CA SER A 39 14.50 -14.76 3.08
C SER A 39 13.31 -14.00 3.70
N THR A 40 13.56 -13.25 4.77
CA THR A 40 12.56 -12.33 5.34
C THR A 40 12.18 -11.20 4.39
N LYS A 41 13.02 -10.87 3.40
CA LYS A 41 12.78 -9.80 2.42
C LYS A 41 12.29 -10.32 1.06
N THR A 42 12.41 -11.62 0.81
CA THR A 42 12.18 -12.18 -0.53
C THR A 42 11.37 -13.47 -0.46
N LEU A 43 10.25 -13.48 -1.18
CA LEU A 43 9.46 -14.68 -1.48
C LEU A 43 9.83 -15.22 -2.86
N VAL A 44 9.63 -16.52 -3.04
CA VAL A 44 9.83 -17.21 -4.32
C VAL A 44 8.66 -18.13 -4.59
N ASP A 45 8.14 -18.07 -5.80
CA ASP A 45 7.05 -18.94 -6.26
C ASP A 45 7.55 -20.32 -6.75
N LYS A 46 6.64 -21.16 -7.28
CA LYS A 46 6.96 -22.49 -7.81
C LYS A 46 8.02 -22.46 -8.94
N TYR A 47 8.04 -21.41 -9.74
CA TYR A 47 8.89 -21.28 -10.93
C TYR A 47 10.14 -20.42 -10.69
N GLY A 48 10.42 -20.05 -9.45
CA GLY A 48 11.60 -19.25 -9.10
C GLY A 48 11.35 -17.74 -9.20
N PHE A 49 10.11 -17.31 -9.37
CA PHE A 49 9.74 -15.90 -9.47
C PHE A 49 9.87 -15.22 -8.10
N GLN A 50 10.71 -14.19 -8.02
CA GLN A 50 11.03 -13.52 -6.76
C GLN A 50 10.14 -12.30 -6.54
N ILE A 51 9.61 -12.19 -5.33
CA ILE A 51 8.76 -11.07 -4.90
C ILE A 51 9.42 -10.40 -3.69
N SER A 52 9.52 -9.07 -3.71
CA SER A 52 10.09 -8.27 -2.62
C SER A 52 9.45 -6.88 -2.61
N PHE A 53 9.50 -6.20 -1.46
CA PHE A 53 9.04 -4.81 -1.38
C PHE A 53 9.93 -3.88 -2.21
N TYR A 54 9.38 -2.75 -2.68
CA TYR A 54 10.18 -1.68 -3.25
C TYR A 54 11.14 -1.09 -2.21
N LYS A 55 12.26 -0.56 -2.71
CA LYS A 55 13.40 -0.12 -1.90
C LYS A 55 13.02 0.80 -0.73
N ASP A 56 12.12 1.76 -0.97
CA ASP A 56 11.82 2.83 -0.01
C ASP A 56 10.64 2.49 0.92
N VAL A 57 9.95 1.36 0.70
CA VAL A 57 8.74 0.98 1.47
C VAL A 57 9.03 0.82 2.96
N GLU A 58 10.15 0.17 3.30
CA GLU A 58 10.54 -0.07 4.70
C GLU A 58 10.76 1.23 5.47
N GLU A 59 11.41 2.21 4.84
CA GLU A 59 11.65 3.53 5.41
C GLU A 59 10.35 4.36 5.52
N ILE A 60 9.48 4.31 4.50
CA ILE A 60 8.20 5.02 4.51
C ILE A 60 7.29 4.49 5.61
N PHE A 61 7.20 3.17 5.78
CA PHE A 61 6.39 2.56 6.85
C PHE A 61 6.91 2.93 8.23
N LYS A 62 8.25 3.00 8.39
CA LYS A 62 8.87 3.45 9.63
C LYS A 62 8.48 4.90 9.95
N GLU A 63 8.60 5.80 8.97
CA GLU A 63 8.23 7.22 9.12
C GLU A 63 6.75 7.40 9.48
N LEU A 64 5.84 6.66 8.83
CA LEU A 64 4.42 6.71 9.14
C LEU A 64 4.10 6.28 10.57
N LYS A 65 4.73 5.20 11.04
CA LYS A 65 4.57 4.74 12.43
C LYS A 65 5.12 5.74 13.44
N GLU A 66 6.30 6.29 13.20
CA GLU A 66 6.91 7.31 14.08
C GLU A 66 6.05 8.58 14.19
N ASN A 67 5.20 8.86 13.19
CA ASN A 67 4.29 10.00 13.16
C ASN A 67 2.84 9.64 13.52
N ASN A 68 2.59 8.44 14.09
CA ASN A 68 1.27 7.97 14.52
C ASN A 68 0.20 8.02 13.41
N VAL A 69 0.58 7.64 12.20
CA VAL A 69 -0.33 7.55 11.05
C VAL A 69 -0.91 6.14 10.96
N TYR A 70 -2.22 6.02 10.83
CA TYR A 70 -2.85 4.73 10.54
C TYR A 70 -2.49 4.27 9.13
N ILE A 71 -2.06 3.02 8.99
CA ILE A 71 -1.65 2.41 7.73
C ILE A 71 -2.66 1.35 7.32
N VAL A 72 -3.24 1.50 6.14
CA VAL A 72 -4.28 0.62 5.62
C VAL A 72 -3.84 0.02 4.30
N ALA A 73 -4.06 -1.28 4.09
CA ALA A 73 -4.00 -1.88 2.76
C ALA A 73 -5.40 -1.91 2.15
N ALA A 74 -5.54 -1.47 0.91
CA ALA A 74 -6.75 -1.63 0.14
C ALA A 74 -6.40 -2.21 -1.23
N SER A 75 -6.65 -3.49 -1.48
CA SER A 75 -6.29 -4.16 -2.74
C SER A 75 -7.51 -4.73 -3.44
N ARG A 76 -7.52 -4.63 -4.77
CA ARG A 76 -8.58 -5.22 -5.61
C ARG A 76 -8.32 -6.66 -6.04
N THR A 77 -7.33 -7.31 -5.44
CA THR A 77 -6.93 -8.68 -5.79
C THR A 77 -8.08 -9.68 -5.61
N SER A 78 -8.20 -10.58 -6.60
CA SER A 78 -9.10 -11.74 -6.51
C SER A 78 -8.52 -12.88 -5.65
N ALA A 79 -7.27 -12.75 -5.18
CA ALA A 79 -6.59 -13.72 -4.33
C ALA A 79 -6.24 -13.19 -2.91
N PRO A 80 -7.22 -12.80 -2.07
CA PRO A 80 -6.96 -12.25 -0.72
C PRO A 80 -6.11 -13.15 0.18
N ALA A 81 -6.31 -14.48 0.08
CA ALA A 81 -5.56 -15.46 0.87
C ALA A 81 -4.06 -15.44 0.53
N LEU A 82 -3.73 -15.26 -0.74
CA LEU A 82 -2.34 -15.17 -1.19
C LEU A 82 -1.70 -13.87 -0.72
N ALA A 83 -2.37 -12.72 -0.92
CA ALA A 83 -1.89 -11.42 -0.45
C ALA A 83 -1.63 -11.42 1.07
N ARG A 84 -2.55 -11.96 1.87
CA ARG A 84 -2.35 -12.13 3.33
C ARG A 84 -1.16 -13.02 3.65
N LYS A 85 -0.97 -14.13 2.92
CA LYS A 85 0.18 -15.02 3.10
C LYS A 85 1.49 -14.31 2.78
N MET A 86 1.52 -13.49 1.73
CA MET A 86 2.69 -12.70 1.36
C MET A 86 3.05 -11.68 2.44
N LEU A 87 2.06 -10.92 2.93
CA LEU A 87 2.25 -9.94 4.02
C LEU A 87 2.70 -10.61 5.33
N LYS A 88 2.29 -11.85 5.59
CA LYS A 88 2.77 -12.63 6.75
C LYS A 88 4.20 -13.13 6.61
N SER A 89 4.67 -13.31 5.37
CA SER A 89 5.96 -13.94 5.08
C SER A 89 7.07 -12.92 4.82
N LEU A 90 6.72 -11.77 4.24
CA LEU A 90 7.64 -10.65 4.06
C LEU A 90 7.70 -9.82 5.33
N HIS A 91 8.89 -9.32 5.67
CA HIS A 91 9.12 -8.50 6.85
C HIS A 91 9.41 -7.05 6.46
N LEU A 92 8.94 -6.13 7.30
CA LEU A 92 9.32 -4.72 7.31
C LEU A 92 9.84 -4.39 8.70
N ASN A 93 11.00 -3.74 8.80
CA ASN A 93 11.58 -3.31 10.07
C ASN A 93 11.71 -4.46 11.11
N GLY A 94 12.10 -5.65 10.64
CA GLY A 94 12.31 -6.85 11.46
C GLY A 94 11.07 -7.71 11.73
N GLU A 95 9.86 -7.18 11.53
CA GLU A 95 8.59 -7.83 11.86
C GLU A 95 7.81 -8.20 10.59
N PRO A 96 6.91 -9.21 10.63
CA PRO A 96 6.00 -9.50 9.52
C PRO A 96 5.27 -8.23 9.05
N ALA A 97 5.25 -7.99 7.74
CA ALA A 97 4.71 -6.77 7.15
C ALA A 97 3.22 -6.57 7.49
N ILE A 98 2.47 -7.68 7.63
CA ILE A 98 1.06 -7.65 8.03
C ILE A 98 0.83 -6.92 9.37
N ASN A 99 1.82 -6.93 10.29
CA ASN A 99 1.74 -6.28 11.60
C ASN A 99 1.95 -4.75 11.52
N HIS A 100 2.19 -4.22 10.32
CA HIS A 100 2.29 -2.78 10.10
C HIS A 100 1.01 -2.16 9.58
N PHE A 101 -0.03 -2.95 9.33
CA PHE A 101 -1.33 -2.46 8.86
C PHE A 101 -2.37 -2.50 9.99
N ASP A 102 -3.08 -1.39 10.16
CA ASP A 102 -4.20 -1.26 11.10
C ASP A 102 -5.50 -1.84 10.51
N ALA A 103 -5.63 -1.82 9.19
CA ALA A 103 -6.74 -2.46 8.47
C ALA A 103 -6.29 -3.06 7.13
N LEU A 104 -6.96 -4.14 6.72
CA LEU A 104 -6.71 -4.85 5.46
C LEU A 104 -8.02 -5.06 4.70
N GLU A 105 -8.20 -4.29 3.64
CA GLU A 105 -9.37 -4.33 2.76
C GLU A 105 -9.02 -5.04 1.45
N PHE A 106 -9.72 -6.15 1.20
CA PHE A 106 -9.56 -6.95 -0.01
C PHE A 106 -10.90 -7.20 -0.66
N GLY A 107 -10.95 -7.18 -2.00
CA GLY A 107 -12.14 -7.54 -2.75
C GLY A 107 -12.26 -6.79 -4.07
N THR A 108 -13.28 -7.07 -4.86
CA THR A 108 -13.43 -6.51 -6.20
C THR A 108 -14.10 -5.13 -6.24
N PHE A 109 -14.54 -4.63 -5.08
CA PHE A 109 -15.23 -3.35 -4.94
C PHE A 109 -14.32 -2.15 -5.26
N SER A 110 -14.94 -0.99 -5.45
CA SER A 110 -14.20 0.26 -5.67
C SER A 110 -13.34 0.64 -4.46
N LYS A 111 -12.24 1.37 -4.67
CA LYS A 111 -11.40 1.88 -3.58
C LYS A 111 -12.15 2.80 -2.63
N LYS A 112 -13.20 3.47 -3.11
CA LYS A 112 -14.15 4.22 -2.27
C LYS A 112 -14.79 3.34 -1.19
N ASN A 113 -15.20 2.12 -1.54
CA ASN A 113 -15.82 1.20 -0.59
C ASN A 113 -14.79 0.63 0.39
N HIS A 114 -13.61 0.25 -0.10
CA HIS A 114 -12.52 -0.20 0.76
C HIS A 114 -12.13 0.86 1.78
N ILE A 115 -11.93 2.12 1.35
CA ILE A 115 -11.57 3.21 2.27
C ILE A 115 -12.66 3.42 3.31
N LYS A 116 -13.94 3.46 2.92
CA LYS A 116 -15.04 3.60 3.89
C LYS A 116 -15.07 2.47 4.91
N SER A 117 -14.92 1.22 4.45
CA SER A 117 -14.87 0.04 5.33
C SER A 117 -13.71 0.12 6.31
N ALA A 118 -12.50 0.42 5.81
CA ALA A 118 -11.32 0.60 6.66
C ALA A 118 -11.53 1.70 7.70
N MET A 119 -12.09 2.85 7.32
CA MET A 119 -12.33 3.96 8.25
C MET A 119 -13.31 3.58 9.36
N SER A 120 -14.32 2.76 9.05
CA SER A 120 -15.25 2.25 10.07
C SER A 120 -14.62 1.23 11.03
N SER A 121 -13.47 0.63 10.69
CA SER A 121 -12.73 -0.29 11.56
C SER A 121 -11.68 0.38 12.45
N LEU A 122 -11.38 1.66 12.22
CA LEU A 122 -10.41 2.39 13.04
C LEU A 122 -11.05 2.86 14.35
N ASP A 123 -10.25 2.96 15.41
CA ASP A 123 -10.69 3.39 16.74
C ASP A 123 -11.04 4.89 16.83
N GLN A 124 -10.82 5.65 15.75
CA GLN A 124 -11.05 7.09 15.69
C GLN A 124 -11.88 7.46 14.47
N GLU A 125 -12.83 8.38 14.65
CA GLU A 125 -13.52 8.99 13.53
C GLU A 125 -12.59 10.01 12.85
N ILE A 126 -12.30 9.77 11.57
CA ILE A 126 -11.36 10.57 10.78
C ILE A 126 -12.07 11.10 9.55
N GLU A 127 -12.05 12.42 9.36
CA GLU A 127 -12.56 13.02 8.12
C GLU A 127 -11.72 12.58 6.91
N LEU A 128 -12.38 12.24 5.80
CA LEU A 128 -11.72 11.73 4.59
C LEU A 128 -10.70 12.71 3.97
N LYS A 129 -10.79 14.01 4.29
CA LYS A 129 -9.77 15.01 3.92
C LYS A 129 -8.40 14.76 4.57
N HIS A 130 -8.33 13.94 5.62
CA HIS A 130 -7.08 13.54 6.28
C HIS A 130 -6.55 12.17 5.80
N VAL A 131 -7.09 11.65 4.69
CA VAL A 131 -6.68 10.37 4.09
C VAL A 131 -5.94 10.61 2.77
N ILE A 132 -4.85 9.87 2.56
CA ILE A 132 -4.14 9.78 1.27
C ILE A 132 -4.19 8.33 0.78
N LEU A 133 -4.59 8.11 -0.47
CA LEU A 133 -4.46 6.84 -1.17
C LEU A 133 -3.26 6.88 -2.11
N PHE A 134 -2.34 5.92 -1.97
CA PHE A 134 -1.28 5.63 -2.93
C PHE A 134 -1.67 4.41 -3.77
N ASP A 135 -1.65 4.59 -5.09
CA ASP A 135 -2.15 3.60 -6.04
C ASP A 135 -1.54 3.85 -7.42
N ASP A 136 -1.20 2.80 -8.15
CA ASP A 136 -0.71 2.89 -9.53
C ASP A 136 -1.86 3.08 -10.53
N GLU A 137 -3.08 2.63 -10.20
CA GLU A 137 -4.15 2.58 -11.16
C GLU A 137 -4.99 3.88 -11.16
N LEU A 138 -4.80 4.70 -12.20
CA LEU A 138 -5.45 6.01 -12.36
C LEU A 138 -6.97 6.00 -12.18
N ARG A 139 -7.66 4.88 -12.47
CA ARG A 139 -9.12 4.76 -12.26
C ARG A 139 -9.52 4.97 -10.79
N ASN A 140 -8.63 4.64 -9.86
CA ASN A 140 -8.87 4.77 -8.42
C ASN A 140 -8.73 6.23 -7.94
N LYS A 141 -8.38 7.18 -8.83
CA LYS A 141 -8.46 8.63 -8.56
C LYS A 141 -9.87 9.09 -8.21
N ASP A 142 -10.90 8.32 -8.55
CA ASP A 142 -12.29 8.61 -8.21
C ASP A 142 -12.55 8.77 -6.70
N VAL A 143 -11.63 8.30 -5.83
CA VAL A 143 -11.65 8.57 -4.38
C VAL A 143 -11.56 10.06 -4.04
N GLU A 144 -11.01 10.90 -4.93
CA GLU A 144 -10.95 12.35 -4.73
C GLU A 144 -12.35 12.96 -4.61
N THR A 145 -13.39 12.33 -5.18
CA THR A 145 -14.79 12.76 -5.01
C THR A 145 -15.30 12.65 -3.57
N LEU A 146 -14.61 11.88 -2.71
CA LEU A 146 -14.91 11.75 -1.28
C LEU A 146 -14.04 12.67 -0.40
N GLY A 147 -13.15 13.48 -0.99
CA GLY A 147 -12.18 14.31 -0.26
C GLY A 147 -10.86 13.60 0.06
N VAL A 148 -10.72 12.31 -0.25
CA VAL A 148 -9.43 11.58 -0.13
C VAL A 148 -8.43 12.17 -1.11
N GLN A 149 -7.17 12.34 -0.72
CA GLN A 149 -6.13 12.72 -1.67
C GLN A 149 -5.66 11.49 -2.45
N PHE A 150 -5.64 11.57 -3.78
CA PHE A 150 -5.00 10.55 -4.60
C PHE A 150 -3.54 10.90 -4.88
N ALA A 151 -2.64 9.95 -4.63
CA ALA A 151 -1.22 9.99 -4.91
C ALA A 151 -0.87 8.90 -5.93
N HIS A 152 -0.69 9.30 -7.18
CA HIS A 152 -0.47 8.36 -8.28
C HIS A 152 0.96 7.80 -8.27
N ILE A 153 1.08 6.48 -8.31
CA ILE A 153 2.33 5.76 -8.56
C ILE A 153 2.45 5.53 -10.07
N PHE A 154 3.06 6.49 -10.75
CA PHE A 154 3.13 6.52 -12.21
C PHE A 154 4.21 5.62 -12.80
N ASP A 155 5.14 5.13 -11.98
CA ASP A 155 6.26 4.28 -12.40
C ASP A 155 6.17 2.95 -11.67
N GLU A 156 5.51 1.99 -12.32
CA GLU A 156 5.30 0.64 -11.78
C GLU A 156 6.62 -0.13 -11.62
N ASP A 157 7.71 0.24 -12.30
CA ASP A 157 9.01 -0.43 -12.15
C ASP A 157 9.71 -0.01 -10.85
N ARG A 158 9.45 1.21 -10.39
CA ARG A 158 9.97 1.77 -9.13
C ARG A 158 8.98 1.71 -7.97
N GLY A 159 7.69 1.58 -8.26
CA GLY A 159 6.59 1.56 -7.30
C GLY A 159 6.60 2.76 -6.36
N LEU A 160 6.23 2.53 -5.10
CA LEU A 160 6.28 3.56 -4.07
C LEU A 160 7.74 3.95 -3.76
N THR A 161 8.09 5.18 -4.13
CA THR A 161 9.39 5.80 -3.83
C THR A 161 9.24 6.88 -2.77
N LYS A 162 10.35 7.21 -2.10
CA LYS A 162 10.40 8.32 -1.14
C LYS A 162 9.99 9.65 -1.78
N GLN A 163 10.36 9.87 -3.04
CA GLN A 163 9.99 11.08 -3.78
C GLN A 163 8.48 11.18 -4.00
N ILE A 164 7.82 10.10 -4.45
CA ILE A 164 6.36 10.07 -4.62
C ILE A 164 5.68 10.34 -3.27
N PHE A 165 6.15 9.67 -2.22
CA PHE A 165 5.63 9.84 -0.87
C PHE A 165 5.75 11.29 -0.38
N GLN A 166 6.94 11.89 -0.43
CA GLN A 166 7.18 13.27 0.00
C GLN A 166 6.36 14.30 -0.81
N ASN A 167 6.25 14.10 -2.13
CA ASN A 167 5.41 14.95 -2.97
C ASN A 167 3.93 14.89 -2.56
N ALA A 168 3.43 13.70 -2.22
CA ALA A 168 2.07 13.53 -1.72
C ALA A 168 1.87 14.20 -0.35
N ILE A 169 2.82 14.07 0.58
CA ILE A 169 2.78 14.77 1.86
C ILE A 169 2.81 16.30 1.66
N ALA A 170 3.65 16.82 0.76
CA ALA A 170 3.68 18.24 0.43
C ALA A 170 2.34 18.73 -0.15
N LYS A 171 1.77 17.99 -1.11
CA LYS A 171 0.44 18.27 -1.67
C LYS A 171 -0.64 18.29 -0.59
N TYR A 172 -0.58 17.37 0.35
CA TYR A 172 -1.51 17.29 1.48
C TYR A 172 -1.44 18.52 2.38
N ASN A 173 -0.23 18.94 2.75
CA ASN A 173 -0.01 20.14 3.56
C ASN A 173 -0.52 21.42 2.86
N ASN A 174 -0.28 21.55 1.55
CA ASN A 174 -0.79 22.68 0.77
C ASN A 174 -2.33 22.72 0.74
N ARG A 175 -2.96 21.54 0.62
CA ARG A 175 -4.43 21.42 0.61
C ARG A 175 -5.07 21.81 1.93
N LEU A 176 -4.44 21.51 3.07
CA LEU A 176 -4.97 21.87 4.39
C LEU A 176 -4.66 23.31 4.81
N SER A 177 -3.72 23.97 4.14
CA SER A 177 -3.38 25.38 4.40
C SER A 177 -4.31 26.35 3.67
N THR A 178 -5.24 25.82 2.86
CA THR A 178 -6.25 26.56 2.10
C THR A 178 -7.62 26.33 2.71
#